data_AF-A0A2V9FWJ7-F1
#
_entry.id   AF-A0A2V9FWJ7-F1
#
_cell.length_a   1.000
_cell.length_b   1.000
_cell.length_c   1.000
_cell.angle_alpha   90.00
_cell.angle_beta   90.00
_cell.angle_gamma   90.00
#
_symmetry.space_group_name_H-M   'P 1'
#
loop_
_entity.id
_entity.type
_entity.pdbx_description
1 polymer ?
#
loop_
_entity_poly.entity_id
_entity_poly.type
_entity_poly.pdbx_seq_one_letter_code
_entity_poly.pdbx_strand_id
1 'polypeptide(L)'
;MSLWQDGIGVVPDRDSDYAFVRIEPAKLARARELLAWALSGVAHASDCWLDLETFLRDLWRASQKNAIDFYCNDFAWNPEFEMARKKEQYPAGNDRMLAFWLASEAIWAANAIMVTLVTLGLVERGQTAGGKIRPCFRLTELGRVVFGAPEIAAVQKEPEARFLTVQPNLDVVAYLESADARQICTLNRFAAAAPRATGPVQTFALRRESLYAALESGMTFDEVHSFLAEHGKTELPANVNRMLSEWAVRRESLVLRTKVALALGPAETQTRSRALNDNVFLLPSMTVKIAAKEFAGWTILDHEDKPERTWTTDELGSLSTNSGHSISQIRLACIADRTATGWQITQKSVARARVSGMTADRILEWLGGHLTAGVPALLEVAVRNWTGRQGVKLSQAPLLRIVQPQAKEALLHSATFRPFLAGHIPPEWFLIREEHLSEVRDLLERLGFTIGESLDPAPLGAVQNTAKDSPAAIRRTSLMPKRPPRP
;
A
#
# COMPACT_ATOMS: atom_id res chain seq x y z
N MET A 1 7.75 -9.75 9.50
CA MET A 1 6.81 -10.55 10.32
C MET A 1 7.02 -11.99 9.87
N SER A 2 7.65 -12.85 10.67
CA SER A 2 7.86 -14.25 10.29
C SER A 2 6.48 -14.92 10.15
N LEU A 3 6.27 -15.61 9.03
CA LEU A 3 4.98 -16.22 8.71
C LEU A 3 4.76 -17.45 9.61
N TRP A 4 3.66 -17.41 10.36
CA TRP A 4 3.25 -18.33 11.42
C TRP A 4 2.95 -19.73 10.84
N GLN A 5 3.66 -20.76 11.28
CA GLN A 5 3.44 -22.17 10.91
C GLN A 5 2.56 -22.87 11.96
N ASP A 6 1.37 -22.33 12.20
CA ASP A 6 0.49 -22.76 13.27
C ASP A 6 -0.52 -23.79 12.76
N GLY A 7 -0.08 -25.04 12.65
CA GLY A 7 -0.97 -26.21 12.58
C GLY A 7 -1.89 -26.29 11.35
N ILE A 8 -3.21 -26.35 11.59
CA ILE A 8 -4.26 -26.56 10.56
C ILE A 8 -4.46 -25.32 9.65
N GLY A 9 -3.84 -24.18 9.98
CA GLY A 9 -3.99 -22.92 9.26
C GLY A 9 -3.55 -22.94 7.78
N VAL A 10 -4.02 -21.93 7.05
CA VAL A 10 -3.62 -21.66 5.66
C VAL A 10 -2.20 -21.09 5.67
N VAL A 11 -1.27 -21.78 5.02
CA VAL A 11 0.06 -21.23 4.74
C VAL A 11 -0.10 -20.28 3.55
N PRO A 12 0.13 -18.95 3.69
CA PRO A 12 0.00 -18.05 2.56
C PRO A 12 1.10 -18.35 1.54
N ASP A 13 0.67 -18.57 0.29
CA ASP A 13 1.39 -18.43 -0.97
C ASP A 13 2.91 -18.74 -0.90
N ARG A 14 3.25 -20.02 -1.03
CA ARG A 14 4.64 -20.52 -1.15
C ARG A 14 4.85 -21.34 -2.43
N ASP A 15 4.21 -20.92 -3.53
CA ASP A 15 4.40 -21.52 -4.87
C ASP A 15 5.67 -20.99 -5.57
N SER A 16 6.79 -20.97 -4.84
CA SER A 16 8.12 -20.73 -5.40
C SER A 16 9.02 -21.92 -5.08
N ASP A 17 9.52 -22.58 -6.11
CA ASP A 17 10.41 -23.75 -6.03
C ASP A 17 11.79 -23.45 -5.39
N TYR A 18 12.05 -22.20 -5.03
CA TYR A 18 13.35 -21.72 -4.55
C TYR A 18 13.46 -21.55 -3.02
N ALA A 19 12.42 -21.86 -2.24
CA ALA A 19 12.43 -21.71 -0.78
C ALA A 19 12.76 -23.02 -0.04
N PHE A 20 13.89 -23.07 0.66
CA PHE A 20 14.39 -24.22 1.44
C PHE A 20 13.53 -24.62 2.66
N VAL A 21 12.54 -23.80 3.05
CA VAL A 21 11.66 -24.04 4.21
C VAL A 21 10.26 -24.44 3.72
N ARG A 22 10.14 -25.65 3.15
CA ARG A 22 8.88 -26.13 2.56
C ARG A 22 8.45 -27.41 3.27
N ILE A 23 7.30 -27.35 3.95
CA ILE A 23 6.53 -28.57 4.24
C ILE A 23 5.86 -29.00 2.93
N GLU A 24 6.13 -30.21 2.46
CA GLU A 24 5.47 -30.74 1.26
C GLU A 24 3.94 -30.82 1.48
N PRO A 25 3.12 -30.30 0.55
CA PRO A 25 1.66 -30.27 0.70
C PRO A 25 1.05 -31.66 0.96
N ALA A 26 1.57 -32.70 0.31
CA ALA A 26 1.11 -34.08 0.53
C ALA A 26 1.42 -34.58 1.95
N LYS A 27 2.61 -34.27 2.49
CA LYS A 27 3.00 -34.61 3.86
C LYS A 27 2.15 -33.84 4.89
N LEU A 28 1.84 -32.57 4.61
CA LEU A 28 0.96 -31.77 5.47
C LEU A 28 -0.47 -32.30 5.48
N ALA A 29 -1.02 -32.62 4.31
CA ALA A 29 -2.35 -33.23 4.19
C ALA A 29 -2.42 -34.53 5.00
N ARG A 30 -1.39 -35.39 4.84
CA ARG A 30 -1.30 -36.65 5.59
C ARG A 30 -1.20 -36.45 7.10
N ALA A 31 -0.40 -35.49 7.56
CA ALA A 31 -0.28 -35.16 8.97
C ALA A 31 -1.61 -34.66 9.56
N ARG A 32 -2.37 -33.86 8.80
CA ARG A 32 -3.72 -33.39 9.19
C ARG A 32 -4.70 -34.54 9.28
N GLU A 33 -4.70 -35.47 8.33
CA GLU A 33 -5.53 -36.68 8.38
C GLU A 33 -5.24 -37.51 9.63
N LEU A 34 -3.96 -37.74 9.94
CA LEU A 34 -3.56 -38.53 11.11
C LEU A 34 -3.95 -37.86 12.43
N LEU A 35 -3.76 -36.54 12.53
CA LEU A 35 -4.17 -35.79 13.71
C LEU A 35 -5.70 -35.77 13.86
N ALA A 36 -6.45 -35.55 12.78
CA ALA A 36 -7.90 -35.60 12.79
C ALA A 36 -8.42 -36.99 13.17
N TRP A 37 -7.81 -38.06 12.63
CA TRP A 37 -8.12 -39.44 13.02
C TRP A 37 -7.90 -39.68 14.51
N ALA A 38 -6.78 -39.21 15.08
CA ALA A 38 -6.50 -39.36 16.50
C ALA A 38 -7.48 -38.56 17.37
N LEU A 39 -7.83 -37.33 16.97
CA LEU A 39 -8.82 -36.50 17.67
C LEU A 39 -10.24 -37.04 17.55
N SER A 40 -10.56 -37.77 16.47
CA SER A 40 -11.83 -38.50 16.36
C SER A 40 -11.94 -39.58 17.44
N GLY A 41 -10.86 -40.33 17.69
CA GLY A 41 -10.78 -41.26 18.83
C GLY A 41 -11.00 -40.58 20.18
N VAL A 42 -10.43 -39.37 20.37
CA VAL A 42 -10.64 -38.56 21.58
C VAL A 42 -12.09 -38.07 21.69
N ALA A 43 -12.73 -37.73 20.58
CA ALA A 43 -14.11 -37.25 20.57
C ALA A 43 -15.12 -38.30 21.04
N HIS A 44 -14.83 -39.58 20.79
CA HIS A 44 -15.63 -40.72 21.25
C HIS A 44 -15.25 -41.24 22.65
N ALA A 45 -14.16 -40.74 23.24
CA ALA A 45 -13.74 -41.09 24.59
C ALA A 45 -14.50 -40.26 25.65
N SER A 46 -14.34 -40.62 26.93
CA SER A 46 -14.91 -39.84 28.04
C SER A 46 -14.31 -38.44 28.09
N ASP A 47 -15.09 -37.47 28.59
CA ASP A 47 -14.73 -36.04 28.72
C ASP A 47 -13.61 -35.80 29.74
N CYS A 48 -12.39 -36.23 29.41
CA CYS A 48 -11.23 -36.19 30.29
C CYS A 48 -10.13 -35.27 29.74
N TRP A 49 -9.33 -34.71 30.66
CA TRP A 49 -8.13 -33.95 30.33
C TRP A 49 -7.01 -34.90 29.90
N LEU A 50 -6.39 -34.63 28.75
CA LEU A 50 -5.29 -35.41 28.20
C LEU A 50 -3.97 -34.67 28.37
N ASP A 51 -2.95 -35.36 28.86
CA ASP A 51 -1.56 -34.88 28.84
C ASP A 51 -1.04 -34.87 27.39
N LEU A 52 -0.55 -33.71 26.95
CA LEU A 52 -0.17 -33.49 25.55
C LEU A 52 1.00 -34.39 25.11
N GLU A 53 2.02 -34.54 25.96
CA GLU A 53 3.18 -35.37 25.63
C GLU A 53 2.76 -36.85 25.52
N THR A 54 1.93 -37.33 26.44
CA THR A 54 1.40 -38.69 26.43
C THR A 54 0.57 -38.96 25.17
N PHE A 55 -0.35 -38.05 24.83
CA PHE A 55 -1.15 -38.15 23.60
C PHE A 55 -0.28 -38.25 22.34
N LEU A 56 0.76 -37.42 22.23
CA LEU A 56 1.65 -37.43 21.06
C LEU A 56 2.51 -38.69 20.99
N ARG A 57 2.92 -39.25 22.14
CA ARG A 57 3.62 -40.53 22.20
C ARG A 57 2.75 -41.67 21.70
N ASP A 58 1.47 -41.68 22.08
CA ASP A 58 0.52 -42.69 21.63
C ASP A 58 0.20 -42.54 20.14
N LEU A 59 0.07 -41.30 19.65
CA LEU A 59 -0.06 -41.00 18.22
C LEU A 59 1.14 -41.53 17.41
N TRP A 60 2.37 -41.30 17.89
CA TRP A 60 3.57 -41.79 17.23
C TRP A 60 3.62 -43.32 17.22
N ARG A 61 3.30 -43.97 18.35
CA ARG A 61 3.24 -45.43 18.46
C ARG A 61 2.21 -46.05 17.53
N ALA A 62 1.05 -45.40 17.36
CA ALA A 62 0.00 -45.82 16.46
C ALA A 62 0.35 -45.63 14.98
N SER A 63 1.14 -44.60 14.64
CA SER A 63 1.45 -44.23 13.25
C SER A 63 2.76 -44.85 12.71
N GLN A 64 3.74 -45.16 13.57
CA GLN A 64 5.06 -45.73 13.22
C GLN A 64 5.68 -45.20 11.91
N LYS A 65 5.67 -46.00 10.82
CA LYS A 65 6.27 -45.66 9.51
C LYS A 65 5.54 -44.55 8.75
N ASN A 66 4.35 -44.18 9.21
CA ASN A 66 3.52 -43.10 8.66
C ASN A 66 3.48 -41.88 9.61
N ALA A 67 4.46 -41.75 10.52
CA ALA A 67 4.49 -40.61 11.43
C ALA A 67 4.54 -39.28 10.67
N ILE A 68 4.10 -38.22 11.36
CA ILE A 68 4.23 -36.84 10.89
C ILE A 68 5.72 -36.58 10.66
N ASP A 69 6.10 -36.32 9.41
CA ASP A 69 7.49 -36.13 8.98
C ASP A 69 7.62 -34.82 8.19
N PHE A 70 8.41 -33.89 8.72
CA PHE A 70 8.59 -32.56 8.14
C PHE A 70 10.06 -32.14 8.17
N TYR A 71 10.56 -31.62 7.04
CA TYR A 71 11.91 -31.08 6.96
C TYR A 71 11.93 -29.62 7.45
N CYS A 72 12.55 -29.38 8.61
CA CYS A 72 12.96 -28.07 9.12
C CYS A 72 11.83 -27.05 9.44
N ASN A 73 11.58 -26.74 10.71
CA ASN A 73 10.50 -25.83 11.12
C ASN A 73 10.89 -24.95 12.32
N ASP A 74 10.55 -23.66 12.24
CA ASP A 74 10.46 -22.76 13.39
C ASP A 74 8.97 -22.58 13.73
N PHE A 75 8.55 -23.09 14.89
CA PHE A 75 7.16 -23.03 15.35
C PHE A 75 6.94 -21.87 16.34
N ALA A 76 5.71 -21.35 16.40
CA ALA A 76 5.33 -20.27 17.30
C ALA A 76 5.52 -20.62 18.79
N TRP A 77 5.29 -21.88 19.17
CA TRP A 77 5.42 -22.36 20.53
C TRP A 77 6.16 -23.70 20.60
N ASN A 78 7.11 -23.84 21.54
CA ASN A 78 7.78 -25.10 21.84
C ASN A 78 7.41 -25.55 23.28
N PRO A 79 6.77 -26.72 23.45
CA PRO A 79 6.37 -27.23 24.77
C PRO A 79 7.52 -27.80 25.62
N GLU A 80 8.73 -27.96 25.05
CA GLU A 80 9.91 -28.51 25.74
C GLU A 80 9.65 -29.86 26.47
N PHE A 81 9.06 -30.83 25.77
CA PHE A 81 8.70 -32.14 26.31
C PHE A 81 9.81 -32.83 27.10
N GLU A 82 9.46 -33.52 28.20
CA GLU A 82 10.44 -34.12 29.12
C GLU A 82 11.29 -35.18 28.40
N MET A 83 10.68 -36.01 27.56
CA MET A 83 11.37 -37.02 26.77
C MET A 83 12.26 -36.38 25.68
N ALA A 84 11.81 -35.30 25.04
CA ALA A 84 12.59 -34.56 24.04
C ALA A 84 13.86 -33.95 24.62
N ARG A 85 13.80 -33.43 25.87
CA ARG A 85 14.98 -32.88 26.57
C ARG A 85 16.07 -33.93 26.83
N LYS A 86 15.69 -35.20 26.96
CA LYS A 86 16.60 -36.32 27.23
C LYS A 86 16.93 -37.13 25.98
N LYS A 87 16.63 -36.63 24.77
CA LYS A 87 16.77 -37.37 23.51
C LYS A 87 18.15 -38.03 23.30
N GLU A 88 19.23 -37.37 23.73
CA GLU A 88 20.60 -37.89 23.61
C GLU A 88 20.93 -39.03 24.59
N GLN A 89 20.17 -39.15 25.68
CA GLN A 89 20.41 -40.10 26.76
C GLN A 89 19.78 -41.47 26.49
N TYR A 90 18.88 -41.57 25.50
CA TYR A 90 18.26 -42.84 25.13
C TYR A 90 19.17 -43.68 24.22
N PRO A 91 19.26 -45.01 24.43
CA PRO A 91 20.01 -45.90 23.56
C PRO A 91 19.37 -45.98 22.17
N ALA A 92 20.14 -46.40 21.16
CA ALA A 92 19.64 -46.56 19.80
C ALA A 92 18.42 -47.51 19.77
N GLY A 93 17.32 -47.05 19.19
CA GLY A 93 16.05 -47.77 19.17
C GLY A 93 14.84 -46.83 19.09
N ASN A 94 13.65 -47.40 19.22
CA ASN A 94 12.38 -46.69 19.05
C ASN A 94 12.21 -45.52 20.04
N ASP A 95 12.65 -45.66 21.29
CA ASP A 95 12.54 -44.59 22.28
C ASP A 95 13.43 -43.39 21.94
N ARG A 96 14.63 -43.61 21.38
CA ARG A 96 15.46 -42.51 20.86
C ARG A 96 14.78 -41.84 19.68
N MET A 97 14.26 -42.61 18.72
CA MET A 97 13.53 -42.05 17.57
C MET A 97 12.31 -41.21 18.00
N LEU A 98 11.51 -41.71 18.95
CA LEU A 98 10.39 -40.98 19.52
C LEU A 98 10.83 -39.68 20.22
N ALA A 99 11.92 -39.72 20.98
CA ALA A 99 12.44 -38.52 21.65
C ALA A 99 12.93 -37.46 20.66
N PHE A 100 13.55 -37.86 19.54
CA PHE A 100 13.89 -36.94 18.46
C PHE A 100 12.64 -36.39 17.78
N TRP A 101 11.66 -37.25 17.46
CA TRP A 101 10.39 -36.83 16.86
C TRP A 101 9.62 -35.82 17.74
N LEU A 102 9.61 -36.03 19.05
CA LEU A 102 9.03 -35.08 20.02
C LEU A 102 9.75 -33.72 20.03
N ALA A 103 11.05 -33.69 19.70
CA ALA A 103 11.85 -32.49 19.66
C ALA A 103 11.71 -31.69 18.35
N SER A 104 11.05 -32.26 17.33
CA SER A 104 10.90 -31.65 16.01
C SER A 104 9.45 -31.74 15.52
N GLU A 105 9.06 -32.84 14.89
CA GLU A 105 7.81 -32.94 14.13
C GLU A 105 6.56 -32.91 15.02
N ALA A 106 6.65 -33.44 16.24
CA ALA A 106 5.54 -33.40 17.20
C ALA A 106 5.17 -31.97 17.62
N ILE A 107 6.10 -31.02 17.49
CA ILE A 107 5.85 -29.61 17.82
C ILE A 107 4.77 -29.04 16.88
N TRP A 108 4.70 -29.50 15.63
CA TRP A 108 3.60 -29.12 14.74
C TRP A 108 2.23 -29.54 15.30
N ALA A 109 2.11 -30.80 15.75
CA ALA A 109 0.87 -31.31 16.31
C ALA A 109 0.53 -30.61 17.64
N ALA A 110 1.55 -30.31 18.45
CA ALA A 110 1.40 -29.50 19.67
C ALA A 110 0.85 -28.11 19.36
N ASN A 111 1.36 -27.41 18.34
CA ASN A 111 0.83 -26.10 17.93
C ASN A 111 -0.56 -26.21 17.30
N ALA A 112 -0.84 -27.25 16.51
CA ALA A 112 -2.17 -27.48 15.97
C ALA A 112 -3.21 -27.61 17.09
N ILE A 113 -2.92 -28.40 18.13
CA ILE A 113 -3.82 -28.60 19.27
C ILE A 113 -3.87 -27.37 20.17
N MET A 114 -2.71 -26.90 20.63
CA MET A 114 -2.60 -25.90 21.69
C MET A 114 -2.60 -24.47 21.17
N VAL A 115 -2.58 -24.23 19.87
CA VAL A 115 -2.66 -22.87 19.30
C VAL A 115 -3.87 -22.79 18.38
N THR A 116 -3.82 -23.47 17.24
CA THR A 116 -4.83 -23.35 16.19
C THR A 116 -6.22 -23.78 16.65
N LEU A 117 -6.36 -25.01 17.17
CA LEU A 117 -7.65 -25.56 17.56
C LEU A 117 -8.25 -24.83 18.78
N VAL A 118 -7.41 -24.27 19.64
CA VAL A 118 -7.88 -23.43 20.74
C VAL A 118 -8.39 -22.09 20.23
N THR A 119 -7.70 -21.46 19.28
CA THR A 119 -8.18 -20.21 18.65
C THR A 119 -9.51 -20.42 17.92
N LEU A 120 -9.75 -21.63 17.40
CA LEU A 120 -11.03 -22.02 16.79
C LEU A 120 -12.11 -22.43 17.81
N GLY A 121 -11.80 -22.47 19.11
CA GLY A 121 -12.74 -22.89 20.16
C GLY A 121 -13.04 -24.39 20.18
N LEU A 122 -12.24 -25.21 19.49
CA LEU A 122 -12.41 -26.67 19.43
C LEU A 122 -11.72 -27.40 20.59
N VAL A 123 -10.76 -26.73 21.23
CA VAL A 123 -9.92 -27.29 22.31
C VAL A 123 -9.82 -26.30 23.46
N GLU A 124 -9.88 -26.81 24.69
CA GLU A 124 -9.50 -26.09 25.91
C GLU A 124 -8.08 -26.45 26.34
N ARG A 125 -7.34 -25.48 26.89
CA ARG A 125 -5.99 -25.69 27.44
C ARG A 125 -6.05 -25.81 28.95
N GLY A 126 -5.25 -26.72 29.49
CA GLY A 126 -5.08 -26.93 30.91
C GLY A 126 -3.63 -27.24 31.25
N GLN A 127 -3.36 -27.41 32.53
CA GLN A 127 -2.06 -27.85 33.04
C GLN A 127 -2.26 -28.83 34.19
N THR A 128 -1.32 -29.74 34.37
CA THR A 128 -1.34 -30.69 35.51
C THR A 128 -1.23 -29.97 36.85
N ALA A 129 -2.01 -30.40 37.84
CA ALA A 129 -1.84 -29.96 39.22
C ALA A 129 -0.56 -30.56 39.84
N GLY A 130 0.34 -29.73 40.38
CA GLY A 130 1.55 -30.16 41.08
C GLY A 130 2.84 -29.46 40.62
N GLY A 131 4.00 -29.91 41.12
CA GLY A 131 5.29 -29.24 40.93
C GLY A 131 5.92 -29.38 39.53
N LYS A 132 5.47 -30.31 38.70
CA LYS A 132 5.85 -30.41 37.28
C LYS A 132 4.66 -29.97 36.43
N ILE A 133 4.76 -28.77 35.84
CA ILE A 133 3.74 -28.22 34.95
C ILE A 133 3.84 -28.92 33.60
N ARG A 134 2.83 -29.70 33.24
CA ARG A 134 2.71 -30.31 31.90
C ARG A 134 1.47 -29.76 31.19
N PRO A 135 1.57 -29.44 29.89
CA PRO A 135 0.44 -28.97 29.12
C PRO A 135 -0.59 -30.09 28.93
N CYS A 136 -1.84 -29.79 29.24
CA CYS A 136 -2.98 -30.67 29.02
C CYS A 136 -3.98 -30.00 28.08
N PHE A 137 -4.80 -30.82 27.42
CA PHE A 137 -5.89 -30.33 26.58
C PHE A 137 -7.13 -31.21 26.70
N ARG A 138 -8.27 -30.67 26.29
CA ARG A 138 -9.54 -31.39 26.18
C ARG A 138 -10.34 -30.84 25.01
N LEU A 139 -11.11 -31.68 24.31
CA LEU A 139 -12.03 -31.20 23.27
C LEU A 139 -13.22 -30.48 23.91
N THR A 140 -13.58 -29.31 23.39
CA THR A 140 -14.86 -28.66 23.72
C THR A 140 -16.02 -29.48 23.18
N GLU A 141 -17.25 -29.13 23.57
CA GLU A 141 -18.45 -29.71 22.95
C GLU A 141 -18.43 -29.54 21.41
N LEU A 142 -18.06 -28.35 20.93
CA LEU A 142 -17.88 -28.08 19.50
C LEU A 142 -16.79 -28.95 18.88
N GLY A 143 -15.63 -29.08 19.54
CA GLY A 143 -14.55 -29.96 19.09
C GLY A 143 -14.98 -31.41 18.95
N ARG A 144 -15.75 -31.93 19.91
CA ARG A 144 -16.29 -33.30 19.85
C ARG A 144 -17.27 -33.49 18.70
N VAL A 145 -18.13 -32.51 18.41
CA VAL A 145 -19.03 -32.59 17.24
C VAL A 145 -18.21 -32.62 15.95
N VAL A 146 -17.23 -31.71 15.81
CA VAL A 146 -16.40 -31.61 14.60
C VAL A 146 -15.60 -32.89 14.33
N PHE A 147 -15.03 -33.53 15.36
CA PHE A 147 -14.17 -34.70 15.19
C PHE A 147 -14.89 -36.05 15.34
N GLY A 148 -16.01 -36.09 16.06
CA GLY A 148 -16.73 -37.33 16.39
C GLY A 148 -17.93 -37.64 15.50
N ALA A 149 -18.59 -36.62 14.93
CA ALA A 149 -19.71 -36.82 14.01
C ALA A 149 -19.93 -35.55 13.17
N PRO A 150 -19.02 -35.23 12.23
CA PRO A 150 -19.10 -34.00 11.44
C PRO A 150 -20.40 -33.88 10.62
N GLU A 151 -21.06 -35.00 10.34
CA GLU A 151 -22.38 -35.08 9.69
C GLU A 151 -23.56 -34.68 10.58
N ILE A 152 -23.40 -34.69 11.91
CA ILE A 152 -24.42 -34.22 12.85
C ILE A 152 -24.27 -32.70 12.95
N ALA A 153 -25.24 -31.98 12.39
CA ALA A 153 -25.30 -30.54 12.53
C ALA A 153 -25.26 -30.18 14.02
N ALA A 154 -24.21 -29.45 14.44
CA ALA A 154 -24.14 -28.91 15.78
C ALA A 154 -25.44 -28.16 16.06
N VAL A 155 -26.09 -28.46 17.19
CA VAL A 155 -27.26 -27.70 17.64
C VAL A 155 -26.81 -26.25 17.74
N GLN A 156 -27.24 -25.42 16.79
CA GLN A 156 -27.05 -23.99 16.89
C GLN A 156 -27.89 -23.58 18.09
N LYS A 157 -27.23 -23.29 19.21
CA LYS A 157 -27.90 -22.66 20.33
C LYS A 157 -28.35 -21.30 19.81
N GLU A 158 -29.64 -21.14 19.55
CA GLU A 158 -30.16 -19.85 19.12
C GLU A 158 -29.78 -18.83 20.19
N PRO A 159 -29.04 -17.77 19.84
CA PRO A 159 -28.75 -16.70 20.77
C PRO A 159 -30.02 -15.85 20.92
N GLU A 160 -31.03 -16.39 21.61
CA GLU A 160 -32.28 -15.67 21.90
C GLU A 160 -32.12 -14.58 22.98
N ALA A 161 -30.96 -14.52 23.65
CA ALA A 161 -30.76 -13.58 24.72
C ALA A 161 -30.33 -12.20 24.18
N ARG A 162 -31.23 -11.22 24.26
CA ARG A 162 -30.87 -9.79 24.23
C ARG A 162 -29.66 -9.56 25.12
N PHE A 163 -28.55 -9.11 24.54
CA PHE A 163 -27.25 -9.12 25.21
C PHE A 163 -26.70 -7.71 25.51
N LEU A 164 -27.37 -6.63 25.08
CA LEU A 164 -26.86 -5.27 25.29
C LEU A 164 -27.87 -4.36 25.99
N THR A 165 -27.38 -3.36 26.71
CA THR A 165 -28.17 -2.26 27.28
C THR A 165 -27.57 -0.95 26.83
N VAL A 166 -28.35 -0.12 26.14
CA VAL A 166 -27.90 1.21 25.69
C VAL A 166 -28.26 2.24 26.74
N GLN A 167 -27.27 2.95 27.25
CA GLN A 167 -27.44 3.98 28.26
C GLN A 167 -27.61 5.37 27.61
N PRO A 168 -28.32 6.31 28.27
CA PRO A 168 -28.51 7.67 27.74
C PRO A 168 -27.20 8.47 27.54
N ASN A 169 -26.10 8.04 28.14
CA ASN A 169 -24.77 8.66 28.01
C ASN A 169 -23.97 8.16 26.78
N LEU A 170 -24.59 7.39 25.88
CA LEU A 170 -23.98 6.78 24.69
C LEU A 170 -23.07 5.57 24.98
N ASP A 171 -23.09 5.05 26.20
CA ASP A 171 -22.44 3.78 26.51
C ASP A 171 -23.38 2.60 26.27
N VAL A 172 -22.84 1.52 25.72
CA VAL A 172 -23.51 0.25 25.47
C VAL A 172 -22.85 -0.80 26.35
N VAL A 173 -23.61 -1.31 27.32
CA VAL A 173 -23.16 -2.39 28.20
C VAL A 173 -23.55 -3.71 27.57
N ALA A 174 -22.57 -4.48 27.09
CA ALA A 174 -22.77 -5.78 26.46
C ALA A 174 -22.39 -6.92 27.42
N TYR A 175 -23.27 -7.91 27.56
CA TYR A 175 -23.09 -9.14 28.33
C TYR A 175 -22.55 -10.22 27.39
N LEU A 176 -21.22 -10.37 27.35
CA LEU A 176 -20.52 -11.21 26.35
C LEU A 176 -20.86 -12.70 26.47
N GLU A 177 -21.23 -13.18 27.66
CA GLU A 177 -21.67 -14.57 27.86
C GLU A 177 -23.00 -14.90 27.18
N SER A 178 -23.80 -13.87 26.88
CA SER A 178 -25.11 -14.00 26.22
C SER A 178 -25.07 -13.64 24.74
N ALA A 179 -23.90 -13.28 24.22
CA ALA A 179 -23.72 -12.81 22.85
C ALA A 179 -22.96 -13.84 22.02
N ASP A 180 -23.35 -13.99 20.75
CA ASP A 180 -22.54 -14.72 19.79
C ASP A 180 -21.39 -13.86 19.25
N ALA A 181 -20.39 -14.49 18.64
CA ALA A 181 -19.24 -13.79 18.09
C ALA A 181 -19.61 -12.83 16.94
N ARG A 182 -20.65 -13.12 16.18
CA ARG A 182 -21.10 -12.27 15.06
C ARG A 182 -21.74 -10.98 15.56
N GLN A 183 -22.53 -11.07 16.62
CA GLN A 183 -23.15 -9.96 17.33
C GLN A 183 -22.08 -9.04 17.91
N ILE A 184 -21.06 -9.60 18.57
CA ILE A 184 -19.92 -8.82 19.11
C ILE A 184 -19.12 -8.15 17.98
N CYS A 185 -18.84 -8.86 16.90
CA CYS A 185 -18.15 -8.30 15.73
C CYS A 185 -18.97 -7.19 15.07
N THR A 186 -20.29 -7.36 14.96
CA THR A 186 -21.19 -6.35 14.39
C THR A 186 -21.24 -5.10 15.25
N LEU A 187 -21.36 -5.24 16.58
CA LEU A 187 -21.30 -4.12 17.52
C LEU A 187 -19.98 -3.33 17.41
N ASN A 188 -18.86 -4.04 17.29
CA ASN A 188 -17.53 -3.42 17.11
C ASN A 188 -17.38 -2.59 15.84
N ARG A 189 -18.24 -2.77 14.82
CA ARG A 189 -18.18 -1.97 13.59
C ARG A 189 -18.57 -0.51 13.83
N PHE A 190 -19.50 -0.26 14.75
CA PHE A 190 -20.06 1.08 14.97
C PHE A 190 -19.93 1.59 16.41
N ALA A 191 -19.50 0.76 17.36
CA ALA A 191 -19.25 1.14 18.75
C ALA A 191 -17.80 0.79 19.17
N ALA A 192 -17.12 1.72 19.85
CA ALA A 192 -15.72 1.55 20.24
C ALA A 192 -15.62 0.87 21.62
N ALA A 193 -14.94 -0.27 21.70
CA ALA A 193 -14.69 -0.95 22.97
C ALA A 193 -13.80 -0.11 23.91
N ALA A 194 -14.14 -0.07 25.20
CA ALA A 194 -13.28 0.57 26.19
C ALA A 194 -11.94 -0.20 26.35
N PRO A 195 -10.79 0.49 26.38
CA PRO A 195 -9.51 -0.17 26.58
C PRO A 195 -9.45 -0.80 27.98
N ARG A 196 -9.05 -2.09 28.05
CA ARG A 196 -8.84 -2.91 29.27
C ARG A 196 -10.07 -3.54 29.96
N ALA A 197 -11.19 -3.72 29.26
CA ALA A 197 -12.25 -4.58 29.81
C ALA A 197 -11.91 -6.06 29.59
N THR A 198 -11.52 -6.76 30.64
CA THR A 198 -11.41 -8.23 30.68
C THR A 198 -12.48 -8.74 31.64
N GLY A 199 -13.51 -9.43 31.12
CA GLY A 199 -14.61 -9.94 31.93
C GLY A 199 -15.87 -10.27 31.12
N PRO A 200 -16.92 -10.80 31.77
CA PRO A 200 -18.17 -11.23 31.12
C PRO A 200 -19.05 -10.05 30.66
N VAL A 201 -18.75 -8.84 31.11
CA VAL A 201 -19.44 -7.61 30.72
C VAL A 201 -18.43 -6.61 30.18
N GLN A 202 -18.70 -6.06 29.00
CA GLN A 202 -17.87 -5.06 28.35
C GLN A 202 -18.69 -3.82 27.99
N THR A 203 -18.10 -2.65 28.16
CA THR A 203 -18.71 -1.38 27.77
C THR A 203 -18.13 -0.90 26.44
N PHE A 204 -19.02 -0.53 25.53
CA PHE A 204 -18.70 0.07 24.23
C PHE A 204 -19.24 1.50 24.20
N ALA A 205 -18.51 2.44 23.62
CA ALA A 205 -18.96 3.82 23.46
C ALA A 205 -19.44 4.06 22.04
N LEU A 206 -20.66 4.58 21.88
CA LEU A 206 -21.16 5.09 20.60
C LEU A 206 -20.54 6.46 20.34
N ARG A 207 -19.60 6.51 19.40
CA ARG A 207 -18.93 7.74 18.99
C ARG A 207 -19.31 8.10 17.57
N ARG A 208 -19.25 9.39 17.26
CA ARG A 208 -19.47 9.87 15.89
C ARG A 208 -18.45 9.27 14.93
N GLU A 209 -17.20 9.15 15.36
CA GLU A 209 -16.10 8.63 14.53
C GLU A 209 -16.31 7.14 14.21
N SER A 210 -16.78 6.33 15.17
CA SER A 210 -17.05 4.90 14.95
C SER A 210 -18.29 4.70 14.09
N LEU A 211 -19.33 5.52 14.27
CA LEU A 211 -20.50 5.51 13.40
C LEU A 211 -20.14 5.89 11.95
N TYR A 212 -19.29 6.89 11.75
CA TYR A 212 -18.86 7.29 10.40
C TYR A 212 -18.06 6.20 9.71
N ALA A 213 -17.11 5.56 10.41
CA ALA A 213 -16.37 4.44 9.87
C ALA A 213 -17.29 3.27 9.49
N ALA A 214 -18.33 2.99 10.29
CA ALA A 214 -19.33 1.97 9.98
C ALA A 214 -20.09 2.31 8.69
N LEU A 215 -20.58 3.55 8.56
CA LEU A 215 -21.30 4.01 7.38
C LEU A 215 -20.42 4.00 6.12
N GLU A 216 -19.14 4.35 6.24
CA GLU A 216 -18.15 4.27 5.15
C GLU A 216 -17.88 2.83 4.71
N SER A 217 -18.00 1.86 5.63
CA SER A 217 -17.87 0.43 5.32
C SER A 217 -19.12 -0.17 4.64
N GLY A 218 -20.13 0.66 4.32
CA GLY A 218 -21.36 0.23 3.68
C GLY A 218 -22.49 -0.17 4.63
N MET A 219 -22.31 0.01 5.95
CA MET A 219 -23.40 -0.15 6.92
C MET A 219 -24.39 1.02 6.78
N THR A 220 -25.68 0.78 6.99
CA THR A 220 -26.70 1.86 6.98
C THR A 220 -27.06 2.28 8.40
N PHE A 221 -27.63 3.48 8.54
CA PHE A 221 -28.16 3.93 9.83
C PHE A 221 -29.30 3.01 10.32
N ASP A 222 -30.16 2.56 9.41
CA ASP A 222 -31.27 1.65 9.73
C ASP A 222 -30.78 0.29 10.24
N GLU A 223 -29.69 -0.24 9.68
CA GLU A 223 -29.04 -1.46 10.18
C GLU A 223 -28.50 -1.28 11.60
N VAL A 224 -27.83 -0.15 11.89
CA VAL A 224 -27.31 0.15 13.23
C VAL A 224 -28.46 0.31 14.24
N HIS A 225 -29.50 1.05 13.86
CA HIS A 225 -30.68 1.25 14.69
C HIS A 225 -31.40 -0.07 14.97
N SER A 226 -31.63 -0.88 13.94
CA SER A 226 -32.31 -2.17 14.07
C SER A 226 -31.50 -3.13 14.94
N PHE A 227 -30.18 -3.18 14.77
CA PHE A 227 -29.31 -4.02 15.59
C PHE A 227 -29.42 -3.67 17.09
N LEU A 228 -29.35 -2.38 17.43
CA LEU A 228 -29.46 -1.91 18.82
C LEU A 228 -30.86 -2.17 19.41
N ALA A 229 -31.92 -2.06 18.61
CA ALA A 229 -33.28 -2.32 19.04
C ALA A 229 -33.58 -3.82 19.24
N GLU A 230 -33.09 -4.67 18.34
CA GLU A 230 -33.32 -6.12 18.34
C GLU A 230 -32.57 -6.80 19.49
N HIS A 231 -31.30 -6.44 19.69
CA HIS A 231 -30.42 -7.08 20.68
C HIS A 231 -30.45 -6.38 22.05
N GLY A 232 -31.14 -5.24 22.16
CA GLY A 232 -31.27 -4.43 23.36
C GLY A 232 -32.20 -5.05 24.40
N LYS A 233 -31.73 -5.22 25.64
CA LYS A 233 -32.56 -5.59 26.81
C LYS A 233 -33.60 -4.52 27.17
N THR A 234 -33.31 -3.28 26.81
CA THR A 234 -34.14 -2.10 27.04
C THR A 234 -34.40 -1.40 25.72
N GLU A 235 -35.50 -0.66 25.64
CA GLU A 235 -35.75 0.21 24.49
C GLU A 235 -34.62 1.23 24.33
N LEU A 236 -34.28 1.53 23.07
CA LEU A 236 -33.24 2.50 22.75
C LEU A 236 -33.64 3.89 23.27
N PRO A 237 -32.84 4.53 24.14
CA PRO A 237 -33.16 5.86 24.65
C PRO A 237 -33.33 6.89 23.53
N ALA A 238 -34.39 7.70 23.60
CA ALA A 238 -34.76 8.63 22.53
C ALA A 238 -33.65 9.67 22.22
N ASN A 239 -32.87 10.07 23.22
CA ASN A 239 -31.75 10.98 23.02
C ASN A 239 -30.62 10.34 22.20
N VAL A 240 -30.34 9.05 22.42
CA VAL A 240 -29.33 8.29 21.67
C VAL A 240 -29.77 8.17 20.20
N ASN A 241 -31.02 7.77 19.95
CA ASN A 241 -31.54 7.67 18.58
C ASN A 241 -31.45 9.01 17.82
N ARG A 242 -31.88 10.12 18.45
CA ARG A 242 -31.76 11.46 17.87
C ARG A 242 -30.31 11.81 17.53
N MET A 243 -29.37 11.55 18.44
CA MET A 243 -27.96 11.87 18.21
C MET A 243 -27.35 11.05 17.07
N LEU A 244 -27.62 9.74 17.02
CA LEU A 244 -27.15 8.87 15.94
C LEU A 244 -27.73 9.31 14.58
N SER A 245 -29.01 9.67 14.54
CA SER A 245 -29.68 10.19 13.32
C SER A 245 -29.06 11.52 12.86
N GLU A 246 -28.85 12.47 13.78
CA GLU A 246 -28.20 13.75 13.45
C GLU A 246 -26.78 13.55 12.90
N TRP A 247 -26.02 12.59 13.45
CA TRP A 247 -24.70 12.26 12.95
C TRP A 247 -24.77 11.68 11.54
N ALA A 248 -25.68 10.73 11.29
CA ALA A 248 -25.90 10.13 9.97
C ALA A 248 -26.29 11.17 8.91
N VAL A 249 -27.26 12.04 9.20
CA VAL A 249 -27.73 13.10 8.29
C VAL A 249 -26.62 14.11 7.97
N ARG A 250 -25.80 14.50 8.95
CA ARG A 250 -24.68 15.43 8.71
C ARG A 250 -23.66 14.86 7.72
N ARG A 251 -23.41 13.54 7.72
CA ARG A 251 -22.55 12.87 6.74
C ARG A 251 -23.17 12.89 5.34
N GLU A 252 -24.48 12.67 5.24
CA GLU A 252 -25.21 12.73 3.96
C GLU A 252 -25.30 14.17 3.39
N SER A 253 -25.04 15.19 4.22
CA SER A 253 -25.09 16.61 3.81
C SER A 253 -23.84 17.14 3.08
N LEU A 254 -22.87 16.29 2.71
CA LEU A 254 -21.73 16.70 1.90
C LEU A 254 -22.16 16.99 0.45
N VAL A 255 -22.66 18.20 0.21
CA VAL A 255 -22.95 18.69 -1.14
C VAL A 255 -21.64 19.18 -1.78
N LEU A 256 -21.02 18.32 -2.57
CA LEU A 256 -19.92 18.71 -3.44
C LEU A 256 -20.46 19.62 -4.55
N ARG A 257 -20.14 20.92 -4.49
CA ARG A 257 -20.41 21.86 -5.58
C ARG A 257 -19.15 22.03 -6.41
N THR A 258 -19.17 21.50 -7.63
CA THR A 258 -18.17 21.82 -8.65
C THR A 258 -18.58 23.12 -9.34
N LYS A 259 -17.64 23.78 -10.04
CA LYS A 259 -17.93 24.98 -10.86
C LYS A 259 -18.48 26.18 -10.06
N VAL A 260 -17.71 26.63 -9.08
CA VAL A 260 -18.10 27.75 -8.20
C VAL A 260 -17.29 29.01 -8.50
N ALA A 261 -17.92 30.17 -8.37
CA ALA A 261 -17.23 31.45 -8.41
C ALA A 261 -16.94 31.95 -6.99
N LEU A 262 -15.71 32.42 -6.76
CA LEU A 262 -15.25 32.95 -5.48
C LEU A 262 -14.87 34.43 -5.62
N ALA A 263 -15.25 35.26 -4.66
CA ALA A 263 -14.79 36.64 -4.54
C ALA A 263 -13.77 36.76 -3.40
N LEU A 264 -12.61 37.35 -3.71
CA LEU A 264 -11.51 37.63 -2.78
C LEU A 264 -11.32 39.13 -2.61
N GLY A 265 -11.47 39.66 -1.40
CA GLY A 265 -11.37 41.10 -1.12
C GLY A 265 -11.70 41.46 0.33
N PRO A 266 -11.53 42.73 0.71
CA PRO A 266 -11.72 43.20 2.09
C PRO A 266 -13.19 43.18 2.50
N ALA A 267 -13.48 42.70 3.72
CA ALA A 267 -14.76 42.19 4.26
C ALA A 267 -16.03 43.07 4.26
N GLU A 268 -16.22 44.03 3.35
CA GLU A 268 -17.28 45.05 3.50
C GLU A 268 -18.50 44.93 2.56
N THR A 269 -18.57 43.97 1.64
CA THR A 269 -19.74 43.88 0.75
C THR A 269 -20.86 43.00 1.31
N GLN A 270 -21.95 43.65 1.74
CA GLN A 270 -23.25 43.03 1.92
C GLN A 270 -23.92 42.85 0.55
N THR A 271 -24.10 41.61 0.08
CA THR A 271 -25.37 41.02 -0.42
C THR A 271 -25.13 39.74 -1.26
N ARG A 272 -25.99 38.72 -1.05
CA ARG A 272 -26.17 37.47 -1.83
C ARG A 272 -24.98 36.51 -1.99
N SER A 273 -23.95 36.57 -1.15
CA SER A 273 -22.86 35.58 -1.12
C SER A 273 -22.72 34.88 0.23
N ARG A 274 -22.26 33.62 0.24
CA ARG A 274 -21.96 32.89 1.48
C ARG A 274 -20.50 33.13 1.87
N ALA A 275 -20.25 33.77 3.01
CA ALA A 275 -18.90 33.91 3.55
C ALA A 275 -18.28 32.52 3.81
N LEU A 276 -17.07 32.30 3.31
CA LEU A 276 -16.24 31.14 3.65
C LEU A 276 -15.21 31.50 4.73
N ASN A 277 -14.70 32.74 4.69
CA ASN A 277 -13.90 33.38 5.73
C ASN A 277 -13.98 34.92 5.57
N ASP A 278 -13.20 35.67 6.36
CA ASP A 278 -13.22 37.14 6.38
C ASP A 278 -12.94 37.79 5.00
N ASN A 279 -12.21 37.12 4.11
CA ASN A 279 -11.76 37.67 2.84
C ASN A 279 -12.20 36.83 1.62
N VAL A 280 -13.04 35.81 1.81
CA VAL A 280 -13.44 34.86 0.77
C VAL A 280 -14.95 34.64 0.85
N PHE A 281 -15.63 34.95 -0.25
CA PHE A 281 -17.06 34.76 -0.39
C PHE A 281 -17.37 33.81 -1.56
N LEU A 282 -18.26 32.86 -1.30
CA LEU A 282 -18.83 31.98 -2.32
C LEU A 282 -19.99 32.71 -3.00
N LEU A 283 -19.84 32.92 -4.30
CA LEU A 283 -20.86 33.55 -5.12
C LEU A 283 -21.88 32.49 -5.60
N PRO A 284 -23.18 32.82 -5.62
CA PRO A 284 -24.17 31.99 -6.32
C PRO A 284 -23.84 31.98 -7.82
N SER A 285 -24.37 30.98 -8.55
CA SER A 285 -24.16 30.87 -10.00
C SER A 285 -24.65 32.15 -10.69
N MET A 286 -23.71 33.00 -11.08
CA MET A 286 -23.91 34.34 -11.62
C MET A 286 -22.80 34.62 -12.62
N THR A 287 -23.09 35.34 -13.70
CA THR A 287 -22.11 35.64 -14.75
C THR A 287 -20.98 36.53 -14.21
N VAL A 288 -19.73 36.28 -14.63
CA VAL A 288 -18.53 37.05 -14.24
C VAL A 288 -18.71 38.56 -14.36
N LYS A 289 -19.44 39.03 -15.39
CA LYS A 289 -19.73 40.48 -15.59
C LYS A 289 -20.61 41.07 -14.49
N ILE A 290 -21.55 40.29 -13.96
CA ILE A 290 -22.45 40.71 -12.87
C ILE A 290 -21.66 40.69 -11.56
N ALA A 291 -20.90 39.63 -11.32
CA ALA A 291 -20.00 39.53 -10.17
C ALA A 291 -19.00 40.70 -10.14
N ALA A 292 -18.38 41.06 -11.26
CA ALA A 292 -17.41 42.16 -11.34
C ALA A 292 -18.02 43.53 -11.06
N LYS A 293 -19.33 43.69 -11.32
CA LYS A 293 -20.08 44.92 -11.03
C LYS A 293 -20.51 44.99 -9.56
N GLU A 294 -20.92 43.87 -8.98
CA GLU A 294 -21.35 43.78 -7.58
C GLU A 294 -20.16 43.80 -6.60
N PHE A 295 -19.02 43.23 -6.99
CA PHE A 295 -17.79 43.14 -6.20
C PHE A 295 -16.67 44.00 -6.84
N ALA A 296 -16.94 45.29 -7.04
CA ALA A 296 -15.96 46.21 -7.60
C ALA A 296 -14.71 46.32 -6.70
N GLY A 297 -13.52 46.11 -7.28
CA GLY A 297 -12.24 46.11 -6.54
C GLY A 297 -11.86 44.77 -5.91
N TRP A 298 -12.71 43.74 -6.04
CA TRP A 298 -12.43 42.38 -5.59
C TRP A 298 -11.87 41.55 -6.74
N THR A 299 -11.16 40.48 -6.39
CA THR A 299 -10.80 39.45 -7.37
C THR A 299 -11.86 38.39 -7.44
N ILE A 300 -12.39 38.15 -8.64
CA ILE A 300 -13.36 37.08 -8.88
C ILE A 300 -12.64 35.91 -9.55
N LEU A 301 -12.69 34.75 -8.92
CA LEU A 301 -12.16 33.50 -9.44
C LEU A 301 -13.32 32.63 -9.87
N ASP A 302 -13.54 32.55 -11.17
CA ASP A 302 -14.49 31.62 -11.75
C ASP A 302 -13.83 30.25 -11.97
N HIS A 303 -14.36 29.21 -11.35
CA HIS A 303 -13.92 27.83 -11.57
C HIS A 303 -14.80 27.06 -12.57
N GLU A 304 -15.66 27.73 -13.34
CA GLU A 304 -16.27 27.20 -14.56
C GLU A 304 -15.31 27.20 -15.75
N ASP A 305 -14.46 28.23 -15.84
CA ASP A 305 -13.56 28.45 -16.98
C ASP A 305 -12.19 27.79 -16.79
N LYS A 306 -11.43 27.70 -17.90
CA LYS A 306 -10.05 27.20 -17.88
C LYS A 306 -9.21 28.03 -16.89
N PRO A 307 -8.35 27.39 -16.08
CA PRO A 307 -7.53 28.11 -15.12
C PRO A 307 -6.71 29.20 -15.80
N GLU A 308 -6.62 30.37 -15.16
CA GLU A 308 -5.80 31.45 -15.66
C GLU A 308 -4.32 31.04 -15.67
N ARG A 309 -3.68 31.21 -16.84
CA ARG A 309 -2.27 30.93 -17.04
C ARG A 309 -1.42 32.05 -16.47
N THR A 310 -1.07 31.96 -15.19
CA THR A 310 -0.38 33.02 -14.45
C THR A 310 0.97 32.58 -13.88
N TRP A 311 1.35 31.32 -14.06
CA TRP A 311 2.63 30.79 -13.60
C TRP A 311 3.68 30.90 -14.70
N THR A 312 4.92 31.13 -14.29
CA THR A 312 6.09 31.03 -15.17
C THR A 312 7.09 30.08 -14.55
N THR A 313 7.87 29.38 -15.38
CA THR A 313 8.86 28.41 -14.90
C THR A 313 10.12 28.39 -15.75
N ASP A 314 11.23 27.98 -15.13
CA ASP A 314 12.46 27.60 -15.84
C ASP A 314 12.53 26.08 -16.05
N GLU A 315 13.58 25.60 -16.70
CA GLU A 315 13.77 24.17 -16.99
C GLU A 315 14.05 23.32 -15.74
N LEU A 316 14.40 23.96 -14.62
CA LEU A 316 14.78 23.30 -13.36
C LEU A 316 13.64 23.31 -12.32
N GLY A 317 12.49 23.88 -12.65
CA GLY A 317 11.31 23.88 -11.79
C GLY A 317 11.23 25.05 -10.81
N SER A 318 11.97 26.13 -11.02
CA SER A 318 11.71 27.41 -10.36
C SER A 318 10.38 27.95 -10.87
N LEU A 319 9.47 28.31 -9.98
CA LEU A 319 8.12 28.77 -10.29
C LEU A 319 7.90 30.16 -9.70
N SER A 320 7.37 31.06 -10.52
CA SER A 320 6.85 32.34 -10.05
C SER A 320 5.42 32.55 -10.54
N THR A 321 4.62 33.26 -9.74
CA THR A 321 3.22 33.55 -10.04
C THR A 321 3.04 35.04 -10.21
N ASN A 322 2.43 35.44 -11.33
CA ASN A 322 2.00 36.82 -11.56
C ASN A 322 0.61 37.09 -10.96
N SER A 323 -0.10 36.06 -10.48
CA SER A 323 -1.34 36.20 -9.73
C SER A 323 -1.09 36.23 -8.22
N GLY A 324 -1.68 37.23 -7.55
CA GLY A 324 -1.54 37.46 -6.11
C GLY A 324 -2.53 36.69 -5.23
N HIS A 325 -3.40 35.85 -5.82
CA HIS A 325 -4.50 35.25 -5.08
C HIS A 325 -4.08 34.00 -4.29
N SER A 326 -4.58 33.87 -3.07
CA SER A 326 -4.22 32.81 -2.12
C SER A 326 -4.44 31.39 -2.67
N ILE A 327 -5.42 31.21 -3.56
CA ILE A 327 -5.71 29.89 -4.19
C ILE A 327 -4.54 29.44 -5.08
N SER A 328 -3.97 30.34 -5.87
CA SER A 328 -2.79 30.06 -6.70
C SER A 328 -1.61 29.61 -5.84
N GLN A 329 -1.40 30.29 -4.70
CA GLN A 329 -0.35 29.95 -3.74
C GLN A 329 -0.59 28.59 -3.04
N ILE A 330 -1.83 28.29 -2.67
CA ILE A 330 -2.19 26.99 -2.07
C ILE A 330 -1.97 25.85 -3.08
N ARG A 331 -2.33 26.05 -4.35
CA ARG A 331 -2.09 25.07 -5.42
C ARG A 331 -0.59 24.81 -5.62
N LEU A 332 0.21 25.87 -5.65
CA LEU A 332 1.68 25.76 -5.71
C LEU A 332 2.23 25.00 -4.49
N ALA A 333 1.73 25.26 -3.29
CA ALA A 333 2.15 24.56 -2.07
C ALA A 333 1.92 23.04 -2.11
N CYS A 334 0.92 22.58 -2.86
CA CYS A 334 0.68 21.16 -3.05
C CYS A 334 1.82 20.46 -3.80
N ILE A 335 2.47 21.13 -4.76
CA ILE A 335 3.45 20.51 -5.68
C ILE A 335 4.87 21.08 -5.60
N ALA A 336 5.05 22.23 -4.93
CA ALA A 336 6.30 22.96 -4.82
C ALA A 336 6.57 23.41 -3.39
N ASP A 337 7.84 23.68 -3.09
CA ASP A 337 8.29 24.27 -1.83
C ASP A 337 8.53 25.77 -2.00
N ARG A 338 8.28 26.55 -0.94
CA ARG A 338 8.45 28.01 -0.97
C ARG A 338 9.93 28.38 -0.81
N THR A 339 10.43 29.28 -1.65
CA THR A 339 11.81 29.81 -1.61
C THR A 339 11.79 31.32 -1.39
N ALA A 340 12.97 31.93 -1.20
CA ALA A 340 13.09 33.37 -0.99
C ALA A 340 12.57 34.22 -2.17
N THR A 341 12.65 33.67 -3.39
CA THR A 341 12.30 34.35 -4.65
C THR A 341 11.02 33.83 -5.30
N GLY A 342 10.37 32.80 -4.72
CA GLY A 342 9.17 32.20 -5.29
C GLY A 342 8.91 30.79 -4.79
N TRP A 343 8.80 29.85 -5.73
CA TRP A 343 8.53 28.44 -5.49
C TRP A 343 9.52 27.56 -6.24
N GLN A 344 9.78 26.37 -5.73
CA GLN A 344 10.65 25.37 -6.37
C GLN A 344 9.97 24.01 -6.35
N ILE A 345 9.83 23.38 -7.52
CA ILE A 345 9.49 21.96 -7.57
C ILE A 345 10.76 21.16 -7.27
N THR A 346 10.68 20.28 -6.27
CA THR A 346 11.77 19.40 -5.88
C THR A 346 11.28 17.95 -5.83
N GLN A 347 12.22 17.01 -5.77
CA GLN A 347 11.88 15.62 -5.50
C GLN A 347 11.08 15.46 -4.20
N LYS A 348 11.38 16.25 -3.16
CA LYS A 348 10.68 16.19 -1.87
C LYS A 348 9.25 16.72 -1.98
N SER A 349 9.03 17.82 -2.69
CA SER A 349 7.69 18.38 -2.89
C SER A 349 6.80 17.44 -3.71
N VAL A 350 7.35 16.80 -4.74
CA VAL A 350 6.63 15.80 -5.55
C VAL A 350 6.36 14.52 -4.75
N ALA A 351 7.29 14.07 -3.92
CA ALA A 351 7.06 12.95 -3.01
C ALA A 351 5.92 13.25 -2.02
N ARG A 352 5.84 14.49 -1.49
CA ARG A 352 4.73 14.95 -0.65
C ARG A 352 3.40 14.91 -1.41
N ALA A 353 3.34 15.48 -2.62
CA ALA A 353 2.15 15.44 -3.47
C ALA A 353 1.68 14.01 -3.75
N ARG A 354 2.61 13.06 -3.93
CA ARG A 354 2.30 11.65 -4.16
C ARG A 354 1.62 10.98 -2.97
N VAL A 355 2.04 11.28 -1.73
CA VAL A 355 1.36 10.78 -0.52
C VAL A 355 -0.11 11.24 -0.48
N SER A 356 -0.40 12.42 -1.03
CA SER A 356 -1.76 12.95 -1.17
C SER A 356 -2.51 12.42 -2.41
N GLY A 357 -1.99 11.43 -3.12
CA GLY A 357 -2.64 10.80 -4.27
C GLY A 357 -2.46 11.51 -5.61
N MET A 358 -1.53 12.47 -5.73
CA MET A 358 -1.21 13.07 -7.04
C MET A 358 -0.29 12.16 -7.88
N THR A 359 -0.67 11.97 -9.15
CA THR A 359 0.13 11.27 -10.16
C THR A 359 0.99 12.24 -10.98
N ALA A 360 2.00 11.72 -11.68
CA ALA A 360 2.85 12.53 -12.57
C ALA A 360 2.02 13.28 -13.62
N ASP A 361 1.12 12.56 -14.29
CA ASP A 361 0.28 13.14 -15.34
C ASP A 361 -0.62 14.24 -14.80
N ARG A 362 -1.15 14.07 -13.58
CA ARG A 362 -1.98 15.10 -12.93
C ARG A 362 -1.17 16.34 -12.57
N ILE A 363 0.08 16.18 -12.12
CA ILE A 363 0.98 17.32 -11.84
C ILE A 363 1.31 18.06 -13.14
N LEU A 364 1.63 17.33 -14.21
CA LEU A 364 1.97 17.90 -15.52
C LEU A 364 0.76 18.58 -16.18
N GLU A 365 -0.42 17.99 -16.08
CA GLU A 365 -1.68 18.61 -16.52
C GLU A 365 -1.91 19.93 -15.78
N TRP A 366 -1.65 19.96 -14.47
CA TRP A 366 -1.81 21.16 -13.67
C TRP A 366 -0.85 22.27 -14.10
N LEU A 367 0.42 21.92 -14.30
CA LEU A 367 1.43 22.84 -14.82
C LEU A 367 1.06 23.34 -16.22
N GLY A 368 0.67 22.46 -17.15
CA GLY A 368 0.25 22.86 -18.50
C GLY A 368 -1.03 23.72 -18.53
N GLY A 369 -1.89 23.58 -17.53
CA GLY A 369 -3.08 24.40 -17.35
C GLY A 369 -2.79 25.81 -16.83
N HIS A 370 -1.77 25.98 -15.99
CA HIS A 370 -1.50 27.24 -15.25
C HIS A 370 -0.25 27.99 -15.72
N LEU A 371 0.67 27.36 -16.45
CA LEU A 371 1.83 28.03 -17.02
C LEU A 371 1.45 28.89 -18.22
N THR A 372 2.07 30.07 -18.33
CA THR A 372 1.94 30.96 -19.50
C THR A 372 2.55 30.33 -20.75
N ALA A 373 3.68 29.64 -20.58
CA ALA A 373 4.35 28.84 -21.60
C ALA A 373 4.06 27.34 -21.41
N GLY A 374 4.45 26.50 -22.38
CA GLY A 374 4.42 25.05 -22.20
C GLY A 374 5.36 24.59 -21.09
N VAL A 375 5.12 23.39 -20.55
CA VAL A 375 6.02 22.77 -19.57
C VAL A 375 7.37 22.48 -20.24
N PRO A 376 8.51 22.93 -19.69
CA PRO A 376 9.82 22.60 -20.24
C PRO A 376 10.07 21.08 -20.25
N ALA A 377 10.68 20.56 -21.32
CA ALA A 377 10.89 19.12 -21.50
C ALA A 377 11.72 18.49 -20.36
N LEU A 378 12.75 19.20 -19.87
CA LEU A 378 13.57 18.72 -18.77
C LEU A 378 12.78 18.60 -17.46
N LEU A 379 11.91 19.58 -17.20
CA LEU A 379 11.03 19.55 -16.03
C LEU A 379 10.00 18.42 -16.13
N GLU A 380 9.47 18.14 -17.34
CA GLU A 380 8.59 16.99 -17.56
C GLU A 380 9.30 15.68 -17.19
N VAL A 381 10.52 15.48 -17.71
CA VAL A 381 11.33 14.30 -17.40
C VAL A 381 11.62 14.20 -15.90
N ALA A 382 11.95 15.32 -15.25
CA ALA A 382 12.20 15.37 -13.82
C ALA A 382 10.97 14.92 -12.99
N VAL A 383 9.78 15.44 -13.30
CA VAL A 383 8.53 15.07 -12.61
C VAL A 383 8.21 13.58 -12.80
N ARG A 384 8.40 13.04 -14.00
CA ARG A 384 8.23 11.60 -14.27
C ARG A 384 9.25 10.74 -13.51
N ASN A 385 10.49 11.20 -13.38
CA ASN A 385 11.55 10.50 -12.65
C ASN A 385 11.44 10.61 -11.12
N TRP A 386 10.79 11.65 -10.61
CA TRP A 386 10.50 11.76 -9.18
C TRP A 386 9.29 10.90 -8.77
N THR A 387 8.39 10.61 -9.71
CA THR A 387 7.20 9.79 -9.48
C THR A 387 7.42 8.30 -9.79
N GLY A 388 8.32 7.96 -10.73
CA GLY A 388 8.74 6.60 -11.07
C GLY A 388 10.26 6.45 -11.14
N ARG A 389 10.79 5.24 -10.98
CA ARG A 389 12.24 5.01 -11.00
C ARG A 389 12.75 4.78 -12.43
N GLN A 390 13.18 5.83 -13.12
CA GLN A 390 14.03 5.71 -14.31
C GLN A 390 15.48 5.88 -13.86
N GLY A 391 16.30 4.83 -14.01
CA GLY A 391 17.71 4.88 -13.65
C GLY A 391 18.54 5.44 -14.79
N VAL A 392 19.32 6.49 -14.52
CA VAL A 392 20.39 6.94 -15.42
C VAL A 392 21.71 6.34 -14.91
N LYS A 393 22.51 5.80 -15.82
CA LYS A 393 23.87 5.33 -15.51
C LYS A 393 24.86 6.32 -16.11
N LEU A 394 25.70 6.88 -15.26
CA LEU A 394 26.84 7.68 -15.66
C LEU A 394 28.11 6.87 -15.35
N SER A 395 28.97 6.69 -16.34
CA SER A 395 30.25 6.00 -16.21
C SER A 395 31.34 6.77 -16.93
N GLN A 396 32.56 6.77 -16.38
CA GLN A 396 33.75 7.22 -17.10
C GLN A 396 34.11 6.16 -18.14
N ALA A 397 34.42 6.57 -19.38
CA ALA A 397 34.79 5.66 -20.45
C ALA A 397 35.84 6.31 -21.36
N PRO A 398 37.03 5.71 -21.53
CA PRO A 398 38.02 6.21 -22.47
C PRO A 398 37.52 6.12 -23.92
N LEU A 399 37.65 7.22 -24.65
CA LEU A 399 37.27 7.33 -26.05
C LEU A 399 38.53 7.32 -26.95
N LEU A 400 38.57 6.37 -27.88
CA LEU A 400 39.60 6.30 -28.91
C LEU A 400 39.02 6.77 -30.25
N ARG A 401 39.59 7.84 -30.80
CA ARG A 401 39.24 8.33 -32.13
C ARG A 401 40.24 7.80 -33.16
N ILE A 402 39.74 7.22 -34.25
CA ILE A 402 40.56 6.80 -35.39
C ILE A 402 40.07 7.52 -36.63
N VAL A 403 40.87 8.49 -37.08
CA VAL A 403 40.56 9.32 -38.25
C VAL A 403 40.72 8.54 -39.57
N GLN A 404 41.56 7.49 -39.58
CA GLN A 404 41.83 6.70 -40.79
C GLN A 404 40.77 5.60 -41.00
N PRO A 405 40.01 5.62 -42.11
CA PRO A 405 38.91 4.66 -42.34
C PRO A 405 39.35 3.19 -42.40
N GLN A 406 40.50 2.92 -43.00
CA GLN A 406 41.05 1.56 -43.13
C GLN A 406 41.46 0.98 -41.78
N ALA A 407 42.09 1.79 -40.91
CA ALA A 407 42.50 1.38 -39.57
C ALA A 407 41.28 1.10 -38.68
N LYS A 408 40.22 1.89 -38.83
CA LYS A 408 38.93 1.68 -38.17
C LYS A 408 38.30 0.33 -38.55
N GLU A 409 38.21 0.03 -39.84
CA GLU A 409 37.66 -1.26 -40.30
C GLU A 409 38.49 -2.44 -39.81
N ALA A 410 39.83 -2.30 -39.78
CA ALA A 410 40.71 -3.32 -39.24
C ALA A 410 40.50 -3.55 -37.74
N LEU A 411 40.33 -2.49 -36.95
CA LEU A 411 40.07 -2.58 -35.50
C LEU A 411 38.68 -3.15 -35.18
N LEU A 412 37.66 -2.83 -35.99
CA LEU A 412 36.31 -3.41 -35.85
C LEU A 412 36.30 -4.93 -36.02
N HIS A 413 37.10 -5.45 -36.95
CA HIS A 413 37.15 -6.88 -37.27
C HIS A 413 38.30 -7.62 -36.55
N SER A 414 39.10 -6.92 -35.74
CA SER A 414 40.24 -7.52 -35.04
C SER A 414 39.79 -8.38 -33.86
N ALA A 415 40.12 -9.67 -33.91
CA ALA A 415 39.94 -10.57 -32.77
C ALA A 415 40.77 -10.14 -31.54
N THR A 416 41.91 -9.47 -31.76
CA THR A 416 42.82 -9.02 -30.69
C THR A 416 42.26 -7.84 -29.92
N PHE A 417 41.61 -6.87 -30.59
CA PHE A 417 41.07 -5.67 -29.91
C PHE A 417 39.65 -5.85 -29.39
N ARG A 418 38.89 -6.81 -29.94
CA ARG A 418 37.51 -7.12 -29.53
C ARG A 418 37.28 -7.23 -28.01
N PRO A 419 38.14 -7.88 -27.19
CA PRO A 419 37.92 -7.95 -25.74
C PRO A 419 38.07 -6.59 -25.03
N PHE A 420 38.87 -5.68 -25.57
CA PHE A 420 39.15 -4.39 -24.95
C PHE A 420 38.14 -3.29 -25.33
N LEU A 421 37.39 -3.49 -26.41
CA LEU A 421 36.37 -2.56 -26.87
C LEU A 421 35.05 -2.76 -26.10
N ALA A 422 34.57 -1.69 -25.46
CA ALA A 422 33.25 -1.63 -24.85
C ALA A 422 32.14 -1.33 -25.88
N GLY A 423 32.49 -0.68 -26.99
CA GLY A 423 31.56 -0.37 -28.08
C GLY A 423 32.18 0.50 -29.17
N HIS A 424 31.41 0.78 -30.21
CA HIS A 424 31.78 1.68 -31.30
C HIS A 424 30.69 2.73 -31.46
N ILE A 425 31.08 4.00 -31.46
CA ILE A 425 30.22 5.16 -31.70
C ILE A 425 30.58 5.68 -33.10
N PRO A 426 29.77 5.39 -34.14
CA PRO A 426 29.99 5.94 -35.46
C PRO A 426 30.03 7.48 -35.43
N PRO A 427 30.86 8.14 -36.25
CA PRO A 427 31.62 7.57 -37.37
C PRO A 427 33.06 7.14 -37.07
N GLU A 428 33.73 7.63 -36.03
CA GLU A 428 35.20 7.47 -35.84
C GLU A 428 35.62 7.01 -34.44
N TRP A 429 34.67 6.76 -33.54
CA TRP A 429 34.95 6.62 -32.11
C TRP A 429 34.76 5.20 -31.60
N PHE A 430 35.68 4.76 -30.75
CA PHE A 430 35.62 3.51 -30.02
C PHE A 430 35.59 3.79 -28.54
N LEU A 431 34.68 3.10 -27.82
CA LEU A 431 34.68 3.06 -26.36
C LEU A 431 35.62 1.93 -25.94
N ILE A 432 36.63 2.25 -25.13
CA ILE A 432 37.54 1.27 -24.54
C ILE A 432 37.07 0.97 -23.11
N ARG A 433 37.24 -0.28 -22.66
CA ARG A 433 37.07 -0.63 -21.25
C ARG A 433 38.21 -0.02 -20.44
N GLU A 434 37.87 0.79 -19.44
CA GLU A 434 38.86 1.52 -18.62
C GLU A 434 39.92 0.60 -18.02
N GLU A 435 39.53 -0.63 -17.65
CA GLU A 435 40.39 -1.67 -17.08
C GLU A 435 41.55 -2.12 -17.99
N HIS A 436 41.48 -1.86 -19.30
CA HIS A 436 42.49 -2.30 -20.28
C HIS A 436 43.13 -1.15 -21.07
N LEU A 437 43.03 0.09 -20.57
CA LEU A 437 43.55 1.27 -21.27
C LEU A 437 45.05 1.18 -21.55
N SER A 438 45.85 0.74 -20.57
CA SER A 438 47.30 0.58 -20.72
C SER A 438 47.67 -0.47 -21.77
N GLU A 439 46.99 -1.62 -21.75
CA GLU A 439 47.21 -2.69 -22.72
C GLU A 439 46.86 -2.25 -24.15
N VAL A 440 45.74 -1.52 -24.31
CA VAL A 440 45.35 -0.98 -25.61
C VAL A 440 46.36 0.04 -26.11
N ARG A 441 46.88 0.91 -25.23
CA ARG A 441 47.92 1.88 -25.58
C ARG A 441 49.18 1.18 -26.08
N ASP A 442 49.68 0.19 -25.35
CA ASP A 442 50.87 -0.57 -25.73
C ASP A 442 50.68 -1.30 -27.07
N LEU A 443 49.48 -1.86 -27.30
CA LEU A 443 49.13 -2.54 -28.55
C LEU A 443 49.07 -1.57 -29.74
N LEU A 444 48.50 -0.37 -29.55
CA LEU A 444 48.41 0.65 -30.59
C LEU A 444 49.78 1.23 -30.93
N GLU A 445 50.61 1.54 -29.92
CA GLU A 445 51.98 2.00 -30.12
C GLU A 445 52.81 0.95 -30.87
N ARG A 446 52.67 -0.34 -30.53
CA ARG A 446 53.32 -1.46 -31.25
C ARG A 446 52.87 -1.58 -32.71
N LEU A 447 51.63 -1.20 -33.02
CA LEU A 447 51.10 -1.17 -34.38
C LEU A 447 51.46 0.13 -35.14
N GLY A 448 52.21 1.04 -34.52
CA GLY A 448 52.71 2.27 -35.12
C GLY A 448 51.74 3.46 -35.04
N PHE A 449 50.70 3.39 -34.21
CA PHE A 449 49.82 4.53 -33.98
C PHE A 449 50.45 5.54 -33.01
N THR A 450 50.39 6.82 -33.34
CA THR A 450 50.73 7.92 -32.43
C THR A 450 49.49 8.38 -31.67
N ILE A 451 49.50 8.27 -30.34
CA ILE A 451 48.37 8.64 -29.49
C ILE A 451 48.55 10.09 -29.00
N GLY A 452 47.60 10.96 -29.34
CA GLY A 452 47.52 12.32 -28.77
C GLY A 452 46.59 12.35 -27.56
N GLU A 453 46.96 13.06 -26.50
CA GLU A 453 46.18 13.14 -25.24
C GLU A 453 45.03 14.17 -25.31
N SER A 454 44.95 15.00 -26.35
CA SER A 454 43.90 16.03 -26.49
C SER A 454 42.84 15.60 -27.50
N LEU A 455 41.59 15.58 -27.05
CA LEU A 455 40.43 15.57 -27.93
C LEU A 455 39.94 17.01 -28.07
N ASP A 456 40.03 17.58 -29.27
CA ASP A 456 39.36 18.83 -29.64
C ASP A 456 38.03 18.50 -30.33
N PRO A 457 36.94 18.19 -29.59
CA PRO A 457 35.63 18.09 -30.21
C PRO A 457 35.23 19.49 -30.70
N ALA A 458 34.69 19.57 -31.92
CA ALA A 458 34.06 20.80 -32.36
C ALA A 458 32.98 21.21 -31.34
N PRO A 459 32.89 22.49 -30.93
CA PRO A 459 31.85 22.93 -30.02
C PRO A 459 30.49 22.51 -30.60
N LEU A 460 29.60 22.01 -29.73
CA LEU A 460 28.21 21.71 -30.10
C LEU A 460 27.70 22.88 -30.94
N GLY A 461 27.49 22.64 -32.24
CA GLY A 461 27.18 23.71 -33.18
C GLY A 461 26.04 24.54 -32.62
N ALA A 462 26.25 25.84 -32.50
CA ALA A 462 25.18 26.77 -32.16
C ALA A 462 23.99 26.40 -33.05
N VAL A 463 22.86 26.06 -32.41
CA VAL A 463 21.61 25.73 -33.11
C VAL A 463 21.44 26.78 -34.19
N GLN A 464 21.56 26.37 -35.46
CA GLN A 464 21.30 27.27 -36.57
C GLN A 464 19.87 27.73 -36.40
N ASN A 465 19.71 29.00 -36.02
CA ASN A 465 18.43 29.68 -36.04
C ASN A 465 17.99 29.69 -37.51
N THR A 466 17.18 28.70 -37.91
CA THR A 466 16.54 28.59 -39.23
C THR A 466 15.45 29.64 -39.42
N ALA A 467 15.68 30.85 -38.92
CA ALA A 467 14.79 32.00 -39.02
C ALA A 467 15.46 33.22 -39.69
N LYS A 468 16.68 33.10 -40.25
CA LYS A 468 17.36 34.27 -40.85
C LYS A 468 17.96 34.14 -42.24
N ASP A 469 17.76 33.03 -42.96
CA ASP A 469 18.08 32.98 -44.39
C ASP A 469 16.90 32.39 -45.18
N SER A 470 15.95 33.26 -45.50
CA SER A 470 15.14 33.12 -46.70
C SER A 470 15.20 34.47 -47.44
N PRO A 471 15.82 34.56 -48.62
CA PRO A 471 15.70 35.74 -49.45
C PRO A 471 14.33 35.69 -50.14
N ALA A 472 13.29 36.10 -49.44
CA ALA A 472 12.03 36.44 -50.08
C ALA A 472 12.18 37.81 -50.75
N ALA A 473 12.69 37.79 -51.98
CA ALA A 473 12.60 38.90 -52.91
C ALA A 473 11.10 39.18 -53.19
N ILE A 474 10.51 40.08 -52.42
CA ILE A 474 9.19 40.65 -52.74
C ILE A 474 9.39 41.60 -53.92
N ARG A 475 9.19 41.08 -55.14
CA ARG A 475 8.89 41.91 -56.31
C ARG A 475 7.54 42.60 -56.06
N ARG A 476 7.59 43.92 -55.91
CA ARG A 476 6.44 44.81 -56.11
C ARG A 476 5.89 44.58 -57.51
N THR A 477 4.67 44.08 -57.61
CA THR A 477 3.86 44.24 -58.82
C THR A 477 2.42 44.53 -58.41
N SER A 478 2.06 45.80 -58.62
CA SER A 478 0.73 46.36 -58.47
C SER A 478 -0.26 45.68 -59.42
N LEU A 479 -1.42 45.26 -58.91
CA LEU A 479 -2.59 45.04 -59.74
C LEU A 479 -3.87 45.36 -58.94
N MET A 480 -4.40 46.54 -59.24
CA MET A 480 -5.73 47.02 -58.86
C MET A 480 -6.83 46.09 -59.42
N PRO A 481 -7.94 45.85 -58.70
CA PRO A 481 -9.11 45.18 -59.28
C PRO A 481 -9.98 46.20 -60.03
N LYS A 482 -10.15 46.01 -61.34
CA LYS A 482 -11.17 46.71 -62.14
C LYS A 482 -12.55 46.15 -61.80
N ARG A 483 -13.45 47.04 -61.36
CA ARG A 483 -14.91 46.84 -61.26
C ARG A 483 -15.52 46.56 -62.64
N PRO A 484 -16.54 45.68 -62.76
CA PRO A 484 -17.25 45.49 -64.01
C PRO A 484 -18.39 46.52 -64.17
N PRO A 485 -18.74 46.94 -65.40
CA PRO A 485 -19.95 47.74 -65.62
C PRO A 485 -21.12 46.87 -66.12
N ARG A 486 -22.32 47.26 -65.71
CA ARG A 486 -23.60 47.14 -66.44
C ARG A 486 -24.48 48.31 -65.98
N PRO A 487 -25.38 48.86 -66.81
CA PRO A 487 -25.39 49.00 -68.27
C PRO A 487 -24.59 50.21 -68.76
#